data_AF-A0A2M7ZDY3-F1
#
_entry.id   AF-A0A2M7ZDY3-F1
#
_cell.length_a   1.000
_cell.length_b   1.000
_cell.length_c   1.000
_cell.angle_alpha   90.00
_cell.angle_beta   90.00
_cell.angle_gamma   90.00
#
_symmetry.space_group_name_H-M   'P 1'
#
loop_
_entity.id
_entity.type
_entity.pdbx_description
1 polymer ?
#
loop_
_entity_poly.entity_id
_entity_poly.type
_entity_poly.pdbx_seq_one_letter_code
_entity_poly.pdbx_strand_id
1 'polypeptide(L)'
;RDPFLGYQNNDPTQGYKKDFEGYLIYRSQEPEFNDIKIVTDSKGEPKFWKPIAQFDLADGIKGPDPIGINGARFWRGSDSGLQHSFIDEDVTNGVKYFYALVSYDMGDPNFGTQGLVPSECTKIITEDFSGVLKFVDYNCAVVTPNASAAGYLPPEIAGDVDTLTSGIGTGKLNVSILDPSAIKEGSIYKVEFGSTGTFPDYFTNSYKVISTYNNVADTLFTLPQTEIGSNKFSPPFDGMTMSVINDTSISIIPAQTGWLIGQSNLTMIVTKDVSSPVKSKAWPSDYHIIWYDHEVATTPFFKIKVNFKAVNLTTQDTVETEVFDKDGSKSLTIGDDIVVIERVAGNDFRLTWRISYLQPAGIGYQPKYPQPGDVYQINTKKQFASGDYFQFVTKSATVDKLLAKSQMKDIDVVPNPYIAQARWEKRNLNATGRGERRIDFIHLPATCTVRIFTVNGNLVKTLEKDGGPEDGTISWNLVTEDGMDAAFGLYIYHVKAPGVGEHIGKFALIK
;
A
#
# COMPACT_ATOMS: atom_id res chain seq x y z
N ARG A 1 19.57 -19.87 1.52
CA ARG A 1 19.66 -21.35 1.54
C ARG A 1 21.13 -21.65 1.61
N ASP A 2 21.58 -22.10 2.77
CA ASP A 2 23.00 -22.15 3.07
C ASP A 2 23.54 -23.59 3.10
N PRO A 3 24.42 -23.98 2.15
CA PRO A 3 25.10 -25.26 2.17
C PRO A 3 25.92 -25.52 3.44
N PHE A 4 26.43 -24.46 4.09
CA PHE A 4 27.24 -24.59 5.29
C PHE A 4 26.42 -25.07 6.49
N LEU A 5 25.12 -24.76 6.55
CA LEU A 5 24.25 -25.15 7.67
C LEU A 5 23.64 -26.56 7.52
N GLY A 6 23.96 -27.25 6.43
CA GLY A 6 23.44 -28.57 6.08
C GLY A 6 22.00 -28.54 5.54
N TYR A 7 21.32 -29.69 5.58
CA TYR A 7 19.99 -29.84 5.00
C TYR A 7 18.87 -29.43 5.96
N GLN A 8 17.79 -28.88 5.40
CA GLN A 8 16.59 -28.53 6.13
C GLN A 8 16.04 -29.78 6.84
N ASN A 9 15.83 -29.69 8.16
CA ASN A 9 15.39 -30.82 9.00
C ASN A 9 16.29 -32.07 8.89
N ASN A 10 17.56 -31.90 8.50
CA ASN A 10 18.49 -32.99 8.17
C ASN A 10 18.00 -33.92 7.02
N ASP A 11 17.14 -33.41 6.14
CA ASP A 11 16.56 -34.13 5.00
C ASP A 11 17.06 -33.55 3.67
N PRO A 12 17.94 -34.26 2.94
CA PRO A 12 18.47 -33.81 1.65
C PRO A 12 17.42 -33.47 0.60
N THR A 13 16.23 -34.08 0.68
CA THR A 13 15.14 -33.84 -0.28
C THR A 13 14.48 -32.47 -0.10
N GLN A 14 14.61 -31.89 1.10
CA GLN A 14 14.11 -30.55 1.39
C GLN A 14 15.12 -29.45 0.99
N GLY A 15 16.33 -29.84 0.58
CA GLY A 15 17.45 -28.98 0.21
C GLY A 15 18.10 -28.31 1.42
N TYR A 16 19.06 -27.41 1.17
CA TYR A 16 19.80 -26.73 2.24
C TYR A 16 18.90 -25.88 3.13
N LYS A 17 19.30 -25.74 4.40
CA LYS A 17 18.57 -24.92 5.39
C LYS A 17 18.34 -23.51 4.89
N LYS A 18 17.17 -22.97 5.21
CA LYS A 18 16.86 -21.57 5.02
C LYS A 18 17.32 -20.79 6.25
N ASP A 19 17.97 -19.69 5.98
CA ASP A 19 18.78 -18.90 6.91
C ASP A 19 18.55 -17.40 6.75
N PHE A 20 17.58 -17.02 5.92
CA PHE A 20 17.15 -15.65 5.76
C PHE A 20 16.68 -15.08 7.10
N GLU A 21 17.21 -13.91 7.45
CA GLU A 21 16.91 -13.22 8.71
C GLU A 21 16.17 -11.90 8.48
N GLY A 22 16.55 -11.14 7.45
CA GLY A 22 15.93 -9.83 7.24
C GLY A 22 16.44 -9.07 6.03
N TYR A 23 16.06 -7.79 5.99
CA TYR A 23 16.45 -6.84 4.96
C TYR A 23 17.14 -5.61 5.57
N LEU A 24 18.09 -5.05 4.83
CA LEU A 24 18.72 -3.76 5.10
C LEU A 24 18.46 -2.84 3.91
N ILE A 25 18.17 -1.58 4.21
CA ILE A 25 18.06 -0.52 3.22
C ILE A 25 19.24 0.42 3.41
N TYR A 26 20.02 0.59 2.35
CA TYR A 26 21.14 1.51 2.29
C TYR A 26 20.82 2.69 1.40
N ARG A 27 21.30 3.88 1.79
CA ARG A 27 21.33 5.09 0.98
C ARG A 27 22.73 5.66 1.02
N SER A 28 23.28 5.97 -0.15
CA SER A 28 24.61 6.55 -0.34
C SER A 28 24.55 7.72 -1.32
N GLN A 29 25.53 8.62 -1.26
CA GLN A 29 25.76 9.66 -2.29
C GLN A 29 26.81 9.23 -3.33
N GLU A 30 27.38 8.04 -3.19
CA GLU A 30 28.35 7.43 -4.11
C GLU A 30 28.00 5.97 -4.47
N PRO A 31 28.30 5.51 -5.70
CA PRO A 31 27.90 4.18 -6.16
C PRO A 31 28.58 3.03 -5.39
N GLU A 32 29.73 3.26 -4.76
CA GLU A 32 30.48 2.27 -3.97
C GLU A 32 30.01 2.15 -2.50
N PHE A 33 29.13 3.05 -2.04
CA PHE A 33 28.64 3.10 -0.66
C PHE A 33 29.74 3.25 0.41
N ASN A 34 30.95 3.76 0.12
CA ASN A 34 31.98 3.92 1.17
C ASN A 34 31.66 5.05 2.13
N ASP A 35 30.93 6.08 1.70
CA ASP A 35 30.45 7.19 2.53
C ASP A 35 29.64 6.72 3.76
N ILE A 36 28.90 5.62 3.62
CA ILE A 36 28.14 4.99 4.72
C ILE A 36 28.85 3.78 5.34
N LYS A 37 30.04 3.40 4.86
CA LYS A 37 30.86 2.34 5.45
C LYS A 37 31.61 2.85 6.68
N ILE A 38 30.87 3.10 7.74
CA ILE A 38 31.36 3.83 8.93
C ILE A 38 31.41 2.98 10.20
N VAL A 39 30.93 1.73 10.18
CA VAL A 39 31.03 0.83 11.34
C VAL A 39 32.40 0.19 11.34
N THR A 40 33.23 0.54 12.33
CA THR A 40 34.64 0.14 12.39
C THR A 40 34.91 -0.96 13.41
N ASP A 41 36.04 -1.64 13.22
CA ASP A 41 36.62 -2.52 14.24
C ASP A 41 37.38 -1.74 15.33
N SER A 42 38.00 -2.48 16.25
CA SER A 42 38.77 -1.92 17.37
C SER A 42 40.01 -1.11 16.95
N LYS A 43 40.45 -1.21 15.70
CA LYS A 43 41.57 -0.43 15.14
C LYS A 43 41.08 0.77 14.30
N GLY A 44 39.76 0.96 14.19
CA GLY A 44 39.17 2.00 13.35
C GLY A 44 39.07 1.62 11.87
N GLU A 45 39.28 0.35 11.51
CA GLU A 45 39.10 -0.10 10.12
C GLU A 45 37.61 -0.31 9.81
N PRO A 46 37.05 0.30 8.76
CA PRO A 46 35.65 0.09 8.36
C PRO A 46 35.34 -1.36 7.98
N LYS A 47 34.31 -1.95 8.60
CA LYS A 47 33.85 -3.32 8.33
C LYS A 47 32.44 -3.38 7.76
N PHE A 48 31.50 -2.59 8.29
CA PHE A 48 30.10 -2.63 7.87
C PHE A 48 29.56 -1.27 7.44
N TRP A 49 28.49 -1.30 6.65
CA TRP A 49 27.72 -0.14 6.19
C TRP A 49 26.65 0.20 7.21
N LYS A 50 26.36 1.48 7.40
CA LYS A 50 25.24 1.93 8.24
C LYS A 50 23.97 1.95 7.39
N PRO A 51 22.98 1.07 7.64
CA PRO A 51 21.70 1.15 6.95
C PRO A 51 20.88 2.34 7.43
N ILE A 52 19.96 2.81 6.59
CA ILE A 52 18.92 3.77 6.97
C ILE A 52 17.68 3.07 7.55
N ALA A 53 17.48 1.78 7.21
CA ALA A 53 16.44 0.94 7.80
C ALA A 53 16.85 -0.54 7.81
N GLN A 54 16.31 -1.28 8.77
CA GLN A 54 16.51 -2.71 8.92
C GLN A 54 15.21 -3.35 9.43
N PHE A 55 14.83 -4.46 8.82
CA PHE A 55 13.65 -5.24 9.21
C PHE A 55 14.00 -6.71 9.26
N ASP A 56 13.67 -7.35 10.38
CA ASP A 56 14.13 -8.69 10.73
C ASP A 56 12.96 -9.60 11.13
N LEU A 57 13.16 -10.91 11.09
CA LEU A 57 12.18 -11.86 11.59
C LEU A 57 11.95 -11.64 13.08
N ALA A 58 10.70 -11.82 13.52
CA ALA A 58 10.33 -11.77 14.93
C ALA A 58 10.48 -13.17 15.55
N ASP A 59 11.71 -13.65 15.65
CA ASP A 59 12.05 -15.02 16.09
C ASP A 59 13.01 -15.08 17.30
N GLY A 60 13.34 -13.92 17.88
CA GLY A 60 14.24 -13.79 19.03
C GLY A 60 15.70 -13.52 18.68
N ILE A 61 16.10 -13.56 17.41
CA ILE A 61 17.44 -13.17 16.96
C ILE A 61 17.51 -11.64 16.90
N LYS A 62 18.42 -11.04 17.70
CA LYS A 62 18.58 -9.57 17.76
C LYS A 62 19.92 -9.14 18.30
N GLY A 63 20.18 -7.85 18.18
CA GLY A 63 21.36 -7.19 18.72
C GLY A 63 22.63 -7.51 17.93
N PRO A 64 23.80 -7.17 18.49
CA PRO A 64 25.08 -7.47 17.85
C PRO A 64 25.29 -8.98 17.79
N ASP A 65 25.78 -9.47 16.65
CA ASP A 65 26.12 -10.87 16.49
C ASP A 65 27.14 -11.31 17.57
N PRO A 66 27.01 -12.53 18.12
CA PRO A 66 27.96 -13.05 19.10
C PRO A 66 29.39 -13.11 18.56
N ILE A 67 29.53 -13.22 17.24
CA ILE A 67 30.80 -13.30 16.53
C ILE A 67 31.04 -12.00 15.78
N GLY A 68 32.30 -11.61 15.71
CA GLY A 68 32.69 -10.35 15.09
C GLY A 68 34.03 -10.46 14.38
N ILE A 69 34.28 -9.51 13.49
CA ILE A 69 35.52 -9.36 12.75
C ILE A 69 36.36 -8.32 13.47
N ASN A 70 37.43 -8.73 14.15
CA ASN A 70 38.35 -7.85 14.90
C ASN A 70 37.65 -6.91 15.91
N GLY A 71 36.52 -7.35 16.47
CA GLY A 71 35.72 -6.61 17.45
C GLY A 71 34.52 -5.86 16.86
N ALA A 72 34.43 -5.68 15.53
CA ALA A 72 33.21 -5.20 14.88
C ALA A 72 32.19 -6.34 14.80
N ARG A 73 30.94 -6.10 15.19
CA ARG A 73 29.86 -7.09 15.16
C ARG A 73 28.75 -6.62 14.22
N PHE A 74 28.23 -7.54 13.43
CA PHE A 74 27.06 -7.29 12.60
C PHE A 74 25.83 -7.08 13.50
N TRP A 75 24.97 -6.12 13.20
CA TRP A 75 23.73 -5.93 13.95
C TRP A 75 22.61 -6.76 13.32
N ARG A 76 22.13 -7.78 14.02
CA ARG A 76 21.17 -8.76 13.46
C ARG A 76 19.72 -8.30 13.43
N GLY A 77 19.43 -7.14 14.02
CA GLY A 77 18.09 -6.57 14.05
C GLY A 77 17.59 -6.33 15.47
N SER A 78 16.30 -5.99 15.57
CA SER A 78 15.64 -5.59 16.82
C SER A 78 14.48 -6.51 17.21
N ASP A 79 14.30 -7.63 16.53
CA ASP A 79 13.22 -8.61 16.67
C ASP A 79 11.84 -7.96 16.38
N SER A 80 11.79 -7.16 15.30
CA SER A 80 10.70 -6.22 15.03
C SER A 80 9.65 -6.72 14.03
N GLY A 81 9.96 -7.78 13.29
CA GLY A 81 9.13 -8.31 12.21
C GLY A 81 9.42 -7.63 10.87
N LEU A 82 9.17 -8.37 9.79
CA LEU A 82 9.42 -7.88 8.44
C LEU A 82 8.44 -6.75 8.07
N GLN A 83 9.00 -5.71 7.43
CA GLN A 83 8.24 -4.70 6.70
C GLN A 83 8.48 -4.87 5.21
N HIS A 84 7.47 -4.56 4.42
CA HIS A 84 7.50 -4.70 2.95
C HIS A 84 7.39 -3.35 2.22
N SER A 85 7.42 -2.24 2.96
CA SER A 85 7.43 -0.88 2.44
C SER A 85 8.27 0.02 3.34
N PHE A 86 9.02 0.94 2.73
CA PHE A 86 9.80 1.97 3.41
C PHE A 86 9.80 3.24 2.57
N ILE A 87 9.63 4.39 3.22
CA ILE A 87 9.66 5.71 2.58
C ILE A 87 10.84 6.47 3.21
N ASP A 88 11.77 6.91 2.36
CA ASP A 88 12.84 7.82 2.78
C ASP A 88 12.41 9.27 2.56
N GLU A 89 12.12 9.97 3.66
CA GLU A 89 11.75 11.40 3.66
C GLU A 89 12.97 12.31 3.92
N ASP A 90 14.13 11.74 4.28
CA ASP A 90 15.35 12.48 4.63
C ASP A 90 16.25 12.68 3.41
N VAL A 91 15.66 13.13 2.30
CA VAL A 91 16.37 13.37 1.03
C VAL A 91 16.35 14.83 0.64
N THR A 92 17.40 15.28 -0.05
CA THR A 92 17.51 16.64 -0.55
C THR A 92 17.31 16.67 -2.06
N ASN A 93 16.38 17.50 -2.54
CA ASN A 93 16.14 17.68 -3.98
C ASN A 93 17.43 18.06 -4.71
N GLY A 94 17.62 17.50 -5.90
CA GLY A 94 18.80 17.71 -6.74
C GLY A 94 20.04 16.90 -6.33
N VAL A 95 20.06 16.26 -5.15
CA VAL A 95 21.14 15.35 -4.74
C VAL A 95 20.89 13.97 -5.35
N LYS A 96 21.87 13.43 -6.07
CA LYS A 96 21.81 12.06 -6.59
C LYS A 96 22.09 11.09 -5.43
N TYR A 97 21.19 10.13 -5.23
CA TYR A 97 21.32 9.07 -4.23
C TYR A 97 21.34 7.69 -4.89
N PHE A 98 22.07 6.79 -4.25
CA PHE A 98 22.21 5.39 -4.59
C PHE A 98 21.60 4.56 -3.47
N TYR A 99 20.57 3.77 -3.80
CA TYR A 99 19.87 2.91 -2.86
C TYR A 99 20.19 1.44 -3.12
N ALA A 100 20.22 0.65 -2.06
CA ALA A 100 20.28 -0.81 -2.13
C ALA A 100 19.37 -1.44 -1.07
N LEU A 101 18.55 -2.41 -1.50
CA LEU A 101 17.78 -3.31 -0.63
C LEU A 101 18.49 -4.66 -0.58
N VAL A 102 19.16 -4.98 0.52
CA VAL A 102 19.86 -6.26 0.64
C VAL A 102 19.17 -7.18 1.63
N SER A 103 19.08 -8.47 1.30
CA SER A 103 18.76 -9.49 2.29
C SER A 103 20.01 -9.89 3.06
N TYR A 104 19.86 -10.24 4.33
CA TYR A 104 20.93 -10.85 5.12
C TYR A 104 20.47 -12.14 5.79
N ASP A 105 21.44 -13.01 6.07
CA ASP A 105 21.23 -14.27 6.80
C ASP A 105 21.51 -14.13 8.31
N MET A 106 21.08 -15.12 9.08
CA MET A 106 21.24 -15.12 10.55
C MET A 106 22.65 -15.45 11.03
N GLY A 107 23.53 -15.93 10.15
CA GLY A 107 24.79 -16.59 10.52
C GLY A 107 24.58 -17.88 11.33
N ASP A 108 25.67 -18.41 11.89
CA ASP A 108 25.62 -19.51 12.87
C ASP A 108 26.80 -19.40 13.85
N PRO A 109 26.56 -18.84 15.06
CA PRO A 109 27.61 -18.69 16.06
C PRO A 109 28.23 -20.01 16.57
N ASN A 110 27.55 -21.14 16.35
CA ASN A 110 28.02 -22.45 16.82
C ASN A 110 28.70 -23.26 15.69
N PHE A 111 28.85 -22.69 14.51
CA PHE A 111 29.46 -23.39 13.38
C PHE A 111 30.98 -23.57 13.56
N GLY A 112 31.41 -24.81 13.76
CA GLY A 112 32.82 -25.12 13.98
C GLY A 112 33.38 -24.41 15.23
N THR A 113 34.61 -23.90 15.14
CA THR A 113 35.28 -23.19 16.26
C THR A 113 35.31 -21.67 16.12
N GLN A 114 35.02 -21.15 14.93
CA GLN A 114 35.05 -19.71 14.63
C GLN A 114 33.67 -19.12 14.36
N GLY A 115 32.65 -19.97 14.20
CA GLY A 115 31.29 -19.63 13.77
C GLY A 115 31.20 -18.98 12.39
N LEU A 116 29.97 -18.76 11.94
CA LEU A 116 29.64 -18.07 10.70
C LEU A 116 28.98 -16.75 11.05
N VAL A 117 29.58 -15.65 10.59
CA VAL A 117 28.99 -14.31 10.73
C VAL A 117 27.88 -14.12 9.70
N PRO A 118 26.85 -13.31 10.02
CA PRO A 118 25.85 -12.89 9.05
C PRO A 118 26.46 -12.37 7.75
N SER A 119 25.85 -12.74 6.62
CA SER A 119 26.24 -12.23 5.30
C SER A 119 25.07 -11.54 4.58
N GLU A 120 25.40 -10.57 3.72
CA GLU A 120 24.44 -9.81 2.91
C GLU A 120 24.55 -10.23 1.44
N CYS A 121 23.46 -10.10 0.68
CA CYS A 121 23.55 -10.16 -0.78
C CYS A 121 24.33 -8.95 -1.36
N THR A 122 24.73 -9.06 -2.62
CA THR A 122 25.49 -8.01 -3.29
C THR A 122 24.66 -6.74 -3.49
N LYS A 123 25.36 -5.60 -3.58
CA LYS A 123 24.83 -4.28 -3.93
C LYS A 123 25.87 -3.58 -4.79
N ILE A 124 25.79 -3.77 -6.10
CA ILE A 124 26.82 -3.28 -7.04
C ILE A 124 26.21 -2.23 -7.95
N ILE A 125 26.78 -1.03 -7.92
CA ILE A 125 26.50 0.04 -8.86
C ILE A 125 27.85 0.49 -9.43
N THR A 126 27.92 0.70 -10.74
CA THR A 126 29.14 1.22 -11.38
C THR A 126 28.82 2.39 -12.28
N GLU A 127 29.66 3.42 -12.21
CA GLU A 127 29.64 4.59 -13.09
C GLU A 127 30.99 4.69 -13.82
N ASP A 128 31.02 5.33 -14.99
CA ASP A 128 32.29 5.75 -15.60
C ASP A 128 32.79 7.09 -15.03
N PHE A 129 33.99 7.51 -15.46
CA PHE A 129 34.57 8.80 -15.06
C PHE A 129 33.72 10.03 -15.45
N SER A 130 32.71 9.85 -16.30
CA SER A 130 31.76 10.90 -16.69
C SER A 130 30.46 10.86 -15.88
N GLY A 131 30.33 9.96 -14.90
CA GLY A 131 29.15 9.81 -14.06
C GLY A 131 28.00 9.05 -14.73
N VAL A 132 28.26 8.38 -15.86
CA VAL A 132 27.26 7.58 -16.58
C VAL A 132 27.23 6.18 -15.98
N LEU A 133 26.05 5.76 -15.51
CA LEU A 133 25.81 4.41 -14.99
C LEU A 133 26.13 3.36 -16.05
N LYS A 134 26.92 2.35 -15.67
CA LYS A 134 27.25 1.17 -16.48
C LYS A 134 26.54 -0.07 -16.01
N PHE A 135 26.28 -0.17 -14.71
CA PHE A 135 25.60 -1.31 -14.11
C PHE A 135 24.89 -0.87 -12.83
N VAL A 136 23.68 -1.37 -12.63
CA VAL A 136 22.90 -1.25 -11.40
C VAL A 136 22.35 -2.64 -11.11
N ASP A 137 22.67 -3.18 -9.93
CA ASP A 137 22.16 -4.49 -9.52
C ASP A 137 20.64 -4.48 -9.37
N TYR A 138 19.97 -5.63 -9.47
CA TYR A 138 18.49 -5.70 -9.48
C TYR A 138 17.83 -5.15 -8.21
N ASN A 139 18.55 -5.21 -7.10
CA ASN A 139 18.12 -4.74 -5.79
C ASN A 139 18.62 -3.31 -5.47
N CYS A 140 19.16 -2.62 -6.47
CA CYS A 140 19.67 -1.26 -6.35
C CYS A 140 18.85 -0.28 -7.20
N ALA A 141 18.84 0.98 -6.79
CA ALA A 141 18.19 2.06 -7.54
C ALA A 141 19.02 3.35 -7.44
N VAL A 142 18.95 4.19 -8.48
CA VAL A 142 19.60 5.50 -8.49
C VAL A 142 18.53 6.56 -8.70
N VAL A 143 18.41 7.48 -7.74
CA VAL A 143 17.31 8.44 -7.68
C VAL A 143 17.86 9.83 -7.42
N THR A 144 17.37 10.83 -8.15
CA THR A 144 17.57 12.24 -7.82
C THR A 144 16.19 12.82 -7.56
N PRO A 145 15.78 13.00 -6.29
CA PRO A 145 14.51 13.61 -5.98
C PRO A 145 14.50 15.04 -6.50
N ASN A 146 13.36 15.48 -7.01
CA ASN A 146 13.19 16.78 -7.66
C ASN A 146 11.80 17.33 -7.36
N ALA A 147 11.63 18.63 -7.63
CA ALA A 147 10.31 19.24 -7.57
C ALA A 147 9.44 18.74 -8.71
N SER A 148 8.16 18.47 -8.44
CA SER A 148 7.15 18.24 -9.47
C SER A 148 6.91 19.51 -10.29
N ALA A 149 6.33 19.36 -11.48
CA ALA A 149 6.03 20.50 -12.32
C ALA A 149 5.00 21.44 -11.67
N ALA A 150 5.08 22.75 -11.96
CA ALA A 150 4.02 23.67 -11.60
C ALA A 150 2.68 23.20 -12.19
N GLY A 151 1.65 23.12 -11.36
CA GLY A 151 0.32 22.61 -11.70
C GLY A 151 0.15 21.11 -11.55
N TYR A 152 1.13 20.40 -11.00
CA TYR A 152 1.07 18.95 -10.80
C TYR A 152 -0.20 18.50 -10.07
N LEU A 153 -0.90 17.56 -10.69
CA LEU A 153 -1.97 16.77 -10.07
C LEU A 153 -1.52 15.30 -10.06
N PRO A 154 -1.50 14.65 -8.89
CA PRO A 154 -1.07 13.27 -8.78
C PRO A 154 -2.04 12.31 -9.50
N PRO A 155 -1.56 11.11 -9.88
CA PRO A 155 -2.42 10.07 -10.41
C PRO A 155 -3.43 9.60 -9.35
N GLU A 156 -4.55 9.06 -9.81
CA GLU A 156 -5.65 8.61 -8.95
C GLU A 156 -6.10 7.20 -9.32
N ILE A 157 -6.54 6.45 -8.30
CA ILE A 157 -7.37 5.26 -8.48
C ILE A 157 -8.83 5.71 -8.49
N ALA A 158 -9.48 5.60 -9.64
CA ALA A 158 -10.88 5.91 -9.83
C ALA A 158 -11.74 4.64 -9.71
N GLY A 159 -12.65 4.62 -8.75
CA GLY A 159 -13.53 3.48 -8.46
C GLY A 159 -13.63 3.24 -6.96
N ASP A 160 -14.52 2.33 -6.57
CA ASP A 160 -14.61 1.87 -5.19
C ASP A 160 -13.72 0.63 -5.00
N VAL A 161 -12.75 0.74 -4.10
CA VAL A 161 -11.84 -0.35 -3.71
C VAL A 161 -12.18 -0.92 -2.34
N ASP A 162 -13.12 -0.30 -1.63
CA ASP A 162 -13.65 -0.76 -0.34
C ASP A 162 -14.85 -1.70 -0.52
N THR A 163 -15.53 -1.66 -1.67
CA THR A 163 -16.65 -2.55 -2.00
C THR A 163 -16.48 -3.26 -3.34
N LEU A 164 -16.95 -4.51 -3.42
CA LEU A 164 -16.91 -5.29 -4.65
C LEU A 164 -17.76 -4.62 -5.74
N THR A 165 -17.27 -4.68 -6.98
CA THR A 165 -18.06 -4.31 -8.16
C THR A 165 -19.16 -5.34 -8.42
N SER A 166 -18.89 -6.62 -8.13
CA SER A 166 -19.86 -7.70 -8.18
C SER A 166 -19.42 -8.81 -7.25
N GLY A 167 -20.39 -9.48 -6.62
CA GLY A 167 -20.13 -10.58 -5.70
C GLY A 167 -20.73 -10.36 -4.32
N ILE A 168 -20.37 -11.24 -3.38
CA ILE A 168 -20.93 -11.25 -2.02
C ILE A 168 -19.89 -10.98 -0.93
N GLY A 169 -18.60 -11.16 -1.22
CA GLY A 169 -17.52 -10.93 -0.26
C GLY A 169 -17.52 -9.52 0.33
N THR A 170 -17.08 -9.42 1.58
CA THR A 170 -17.05 -8.14 2.34
C THR A 170 -15.65 -7.64 2.64
N GLY A 171 -14.64 -8.29 2.07
CA GLY A 171 -13.27 -7.80 2.10
C GLY A 171 -13.10 -6.53 1.26
N LYS A 172 -11.87 -6.04 1.19
CA LYS A 172 -11.51 -4.82 0.45
C LYS A 172 -10.13 -4.92 -0.19
N LEU A 173 -9.85 -4.01 -1.11
CA LEU A 173 -8.52 -3.79 -1.66
C LEU A 173 -7.90 -2.53 -1.04
N ASN A 174 -6.60 -2.59 -0.74
CA ASN A 174 -5.81 -1.37 -0.64
C ASN A 174 -4.89 -1.33 -1.85
N VAL A 175 -4.88 -0.20 -2.54
CA VAL A 175 -4.09 0.02 -3.74
C VAL A 175 -3.19 1.22 -3.49
N SER A 176 -1.88 1.04 -3.73
CA SER A 176 -0.88 2.08 -3.52
C SER A 176 -0.11 2.34 -4.81
N ILE A 177 0.01 3.62 -5.17
CA ILE A 177 0.84 4.06 -6.30
C ILE A 177 2.28 4.19 -5.81
N LEU A 178 3.19 3.51 -6.51
CA LEU A 178 4.63 3.46 -6.21
C LEU A 178 5.44 4.31 -7.19
N ASP A 179 5.11 4.25 -8.47
CA ASP A 179 5.71 5.04 -9.54
C ASP A 179 4.59 5.77 -10.31
N PRO A 180 4.31 7.03 -9.97
CA PRO A 180 3.30 7.84 -10.64
C PRO A 180 3.50 7.97 -12.15
N SER A 181 4.75 7.93 -12.64
CA SER A 181 5.07 8.11 -14.07
C SER A 181 4.73 6.89 -14.93
N ALA A 182 4.61 5.72 -14.30
CA ALA A 182 4.20 4.47 -14.94
C ALA A 182 2.67 4.31 -15.04
N ILE A 183 1.89 5.14 -14.34
CA ILE A 183 0.43 5.09 -14.36
C ILE A 183 -0.11 5.55 -15.72
N LYS A 184 -0.86 4.66 -16.39
CA LYS A 184 -1.49 4.93 -17.68
C LYS A 184 -2.93 5.43 -17.48
N GLU A 185 -3.29 6.46 -18.24
CA GLU A 185 -4.66 6.99 -18.25
C GLU A 185 -5.66 5.96 -18.79
N GLY A 186 -6.77 5.77 -18.08
CA GLY A 186 -7.88 4.96 -18.55
C GLY A 186 -7.65 3.44 -18.56
N SER A 187 -6.56 2.95 -17.95
CA SER A 187 -6.38 1.50 -17.76
C SER A 187 -7.42 0.97 -16.77
N ILE A 188 -8.07 -0.12 -17.13
CA ILE A 188 -9.06 -0.80 -16.28
C ILE A 188 -8.40 -2.03 -15.66
N TYR A 189 -8.53 -2.18 -14.35
CA TYR A 189 -8.03 -3.33 -13.62
C TYR A 189 -9.19 -4.10 -13.02
N LYS A 190 -9.22 -5.41 -13.26
CA LYS A 190 -10.18 -6.34 -12.68
C LYS A 190 -9.46 -7.33 -11.78
N VAL A 191 -9.85 -7.37 -10.51
CA VAL A 191 -9.32 -8.30 -9.50
C VAL A 191 -10.36 -9.37 -9.25
N GLU A 192 -10.19 -10.55 -9.82
CA GLU A 192 -11.15 -11.67 -9.73
C GLU A 192 -10.71 -12.68 -8.67
N PHE A 193 -11.64 -13.12 -7.83
CA PHE A 193 -11.39 -14.11 -6.77
C PHE A 193 -11.77 -15.52 -7.19
N GLY A 194 -10.99 -16.48 -6.69
CA GLY A 194 -11.29 -17.90 -6.73
C GLY A 194 -11.65 -18.42 -5.33
N SER A 195 -12.51 -19.43 -5.28
CA SER A 195 -12.86 -20.14 -4.06
C SER A 195 -12.96 -21.65 -4.27
N THR A 196 -12.75 -22.42 -3.20
CA THR A 196 -13.09 -23.85 -3.12
C THR A 196 -14.32 -24.06 -2.24
N GLY A 197 -14.96 -25.22 -2.36
CA GLY A 197 -16.18 -25.54 -1.63
C GLY A 197 -17.44 -25.03 -2.32
N THR A 198 -18.57 -25.13 -1.63
CA THR A 198 -19.89 -24.72 -2.16
C THR A 198 -20.61 -23.91 -1.11
N PHE A 199 -21.41 -22.93 -1.53
CA PHE A 199 -22.23 -22.14 -0.61
C PHE A 199 -23.06 -23.08 0.31
N PRO A 200 -23.07 -22.85 1.63
CA PRO A 200 -22.45 -21.74 2.39
C PRO A 200 -20.99 -21.99 2.83
N ASP A 201 -20.46 -23.19 2.60
CA ASP A 201 -19.14 -23.67 3.04
C ASP A 201 -18.08 -23.52 1.95
N TYR A 202 -17.70 -22.26 1.68
CA TYR A 202 -16.67 -21.92 0.70
C TYR A 202 -15.52 -21.14 1.34
N PHE A 203 -14.34 -21.22 0.69
CA PHE A 203 -13.12 -20.56 1.14
C PHE A 203 -12.39 -19.93 -0.03
N THR A 204 -11.96 -18.67 0.12
CA THR A 204 -11.16 -17.99 -0.90
C THR A 204 -9.80 -18.69 -1.02
N ASN A 205 -9.41 -19.12 -2.22
CA ASN A 205 -8.16 -19.84 -2.44
C ASN A 205 -7.16 -19.09 -3.33
N SER A 206 -7.61 -18.09 -4.09
CA SER A 206 -6.75 -17.28 -4.96
C SER A 206 -7.41 -15.97 -5.37
N TYR A 207 -6.60 -15.08 -5.95
CA TYR A 207 -7.06 -13.97 -6.76
C TYR A 207 -6.17 -13.82 -8.00
N LYS A 208 -6.70 -13.20 -9.05
CA LYS A 208 -5.91 -12.82 -10.24
C LYS A 208 -6.21 -11.38 -10.62
N VAL A 209 -5.20 -10.72 -11.19
CA VAL A 209 -5.32 -9.33 -11.64
C VAL A 209 -5.23 -9.32 -13.16
N ILE A 210 -6.26 -8.74 -13.77
CA ILE A 210 -6.36 -8.57 -15.22
C ILE A 210 -6.33 -7.08 -15.50
N SER A 211 -5.39 -6.64 -16.32
CA SER A 211 -5.37 -5.28 -16.86
C SER A 211 -6.09 -5.24 -18.21
N THR A 212 -6.72 -4.13 -18.53
CA THR A 212 -7.26 -3.84 -19.85
C THR A 212 -6.88 -2.42 -20.24
N TYR A 213 -6.11 -2.29 -21.32
CA TYR A 213 -5.66 -1.01 -21.85
C TYR A 213 -5.83 -1.00 -23.37
N ASN A 214 -6.41 0.06 -23.92
CA ASN A 214 -6.73 0.17 -25.36
C ASN A 214 -7.48 -1.07 -25.92
N ASN A 215 -8.45 -1.59 -25.16
CA ASN A 215 -9.24 -2.79 -25.48
C ASN A 215 -8.44 -4.11 -25.57
N VAL A 216 -7.19 -4.13 -25.08
CA VAL A 216 -6.39 -5.36 -24.95
C VAL A 216 -6.36 -5.75 -23.49
N ALA A 217 -6.84 -6.95 -23.17
CA ALA A 217 -6.84 -7.50 -21.83
C ALA A 217 -5.65 -8.45 -21.64
N ASP A 218 -4.95 -8.32 -20.52
CA ASP A 218 -3.83 -9.19 -20.14
C ASP A 218 -3.91 -9.60 -18.67
N THR A 219 -3.60 -10.87 -18.38
CA THR A 219 -3.57 -11.38 -17.00
C THR A 219 -2.17 -11.16 -16.45
N LEU A 220 -2.02 -10.20 -15.53
CA LEU A 220 -0.73 -9.82 -14.99
C LEU A 220 -0.15 -10.90 -14.08
N PHE A 221 -0.97 -11.44 -13.17
CA PHE A 221 -0.59 -12.52 -12.27
C PHE A 221 -1.81 -13.19 -11.64
N THR A 222 -1.59 -14.39 -11.12
CA THR A 222 -2.52 -15.12 -10.24
C THR A 222 -1.78 -15.50 -8.97
N LEU A 223 -2.36 -15.16 -7.82
CA LEU A 223 -1.73 -15.34 -6.51
C LEU A 223 -2.59 -16.24 -5.61
N PRO A 224 -1.96 -17.12 -4.81
CA PRO A 224 -2.66 -18.01 -3.90
C PRO A 224 -3.15 -17.29 -2.64
N GLN A 225 -3.97 -17.96 -1.84
CA GLN A 225 -4.47 -17.48 -0.55
C GLN A 225 -3.38 -17.02 0.42
N THR A 226 -2.16 -17.57 0.34
CA THR A 226 -1.02 -17.16 1.20
C THR A 226 -0.57 -15.71 0.98
N GLU A 227 -0.96 -15.12 -0.14
CA GLU A 227 -0.69 -13.72 -0.52
C GLU A 227 -1.91 -12.80 -0.28
N ILE A 228 -2.89 -13.23 0.51
CA ILE A 228 -4.04 -12.43 0.95
C ILE A 228 -3.84 -12.04 2.42
N GLY A 229 -3.90 -10.74 2.72
CA GLY A 229 -3.75 -10.20 4.07
C GLY A 229 -3.28 -8.76 4.08
N SER A 230 -3.38 -8.09 5.24
CA SER A 230 -3.04 -6.67 5.40
C SER A 230 -1.57 -6.34 5.15
N ASN A 231 -0.66 -7.30 5.34
CA ASN A 231 0.78 -7.15 5.12
C ASN A 231 1.26 -8.00 3.94
N LYS A 232 0.35 -8.37 3.04
CA LYS A 232 0.65 -9.13 1.82
C LYS A 232 0.39 -8.23 0.63
N PHE A 233 1.47 -7.91 -0.08
CA PHE A 233 1.43 -7.06 -1.25
C PHE A 233 1.61 -7.90 -2.51
N SER A 234 0.89 -7.56 -3.57
CA SER A 234 1.15 -8.10 -4.89
C SER A 234 2.56 -7.70 -5.34
N PRO A 235 3.17 -8.45 -6.29
CA PRO A 235 4.27 -7.92 -7.08
C PRO A 235 3.88 -6.54 -7.64
N PRO A 236 4.81 -5.56 -7.70
CA PRO A 236 4.53 -4.29 -8.34
C PRO A 236 4.14 -4.50 -9.82
N PHE A 237 3.15 -3.74 -10.30
CA PHE A 237 2.68 -3.78 -11.68
C PHE A 237 2.21 -2.39 -12.10
N ASP A 238 2.46 -1.97 -13.34
CA ASP A 238 2.03 -0.66 -13.90
C ASP A 238 2.20 0.55 -12.94
N GLY A 239 3.27 0.59 -12.15
CA GLY A 239 3.54 1.69 -11.21
C GLY A 239 2.80 1.61 -9.86
N MET A 240 2.17 0.48 -9.55
CA MET A 240 1.34 0.30 -8.37
C MET A 240 1.55 -1.07 -7.71
N THR A 241 1.05 -1.21 -6.48
CA THR A 241 0.92 -2.48 -5.75
C THR A 241 -0.44 -2.53 -5.07
N MET A 242 -0.90 -3.73 -4.71
CA MET A 242 -2.14 -3.90 -3.95
C MET A 242 -2.00 -4.91 -2.82
N SER A 243 -2.81 -4.75 -1.79
CA SER A 243 -3.07 -5.78 -0.78
C SER A 243 -4.56 -6.15 -0.80
N VAL A 244 -4.86 -7.45 -0.73
CA VAL A 244 -6.23 -7.94 -0.59
C VAL A 244 -6.50 -8.22 0.89
N ILE A 245 -7.53 -7.60 1.46
CA ILE A 245 -8.03 -7.91 2.80
C ILE A 245 -9.30 -8.74 2.64
N ASN A 246 -9.32 -9.93 3.23
CA ASN A 246 -10.44 -10.84 3.16
C ASN A 246 -10.93 -11.19 4.57
N ASP A 247 -12.24 -11.23 4.77
CA ASP A 247 -12.83 -11.68 6.02
C ASP A 247 -12.78 -13.20 6.11
N THR A 248 -11.92 -13.76 6.97
CA THR A 248 -11.71 -15.21 7.08
C THR A 248 -12.78 -15.96 7.90
N SER A 249 -13.73 -15.24 8.51
CA SER A 249 -14.78 -15.82 9.34
C SER A 249 -16.13 -15.16 9.09
N ILE A 250 -17.18 -15.99 9.04
CA ILE A 250 -18.56 -15.53 8.89
C ILE A 250 -19.07 -15.06 10.25
N SER A 251 -19.36 -13.77 10.36
CA SER A 251 -19.81 -13.12 11.59
C SER A 251 -20.68 -11.90 11.27
N ILE A 252 -21.45 -11.41 12.24
CA ILE A 252 -22.24 -10.18 12.07
C ILE A 252 -21.32 -8.97 11.96
N ILE A 253 -21.68 -7.99 11.12
CA ILE A 253 -21.09 -6.66 11.08
C ILE A 253 -21.93 -5.76 12.00
N PRO A 254 -21.54 -5.51 13.27
CA PRO A 254 -22.42 -4.84 14.22
C PRO A 254 -22.75 -3.39 13.81
N ALA A 255 -21.79 -2.70 13.20
CA ALA A 255 -21.97 -1.32 12.72
C ALA A 255 -22.96 -1.20 11.55
N GLN A 256 -23.31 -2.30 10.88
CA GLN A 256 -24.24 -2.35 9.75
C GLN A 256 -25.49 -3.19 10.07
N THR A 257 -25.67 -3.60 11.33
CA THR A 257 -26.81 -4.42 11.76
C THR A 257 -27.66 -3.62 12.74
N GLY A 258 -28.93 -3.42 12.43
CA GLY A 258 -29.81 -2.55 13.20
C GLY A 258 -31.12 -2.20 12.49
N TRP A 259 -31.90 -1.31 13.09
CA TRP A 259 -33.09 -0.74 12.46
C TRP A 259 -32.69 0.12 11.27
N LEU A 260 -33.09 -0.30 10.06
CA LEU A 260 -32.85 0.41 8.81
C LEU A 260 -34.00 1.36 8.48
N ILE A 261 -35.24 0.90 8.70
CA ILE A 261 -36.46 1.67 8.48
C ILE A 261 -37.33 1.54 9.73
N GLY A 262 -37.91 2.66 10.17
CA GLY A 262 -38.85 2.69 11.29
C GLY A 262 -38.36 3.49 12.50
N GLN A 263 -39.16 3.49 13.56
CA GLN A 263 -38.87 4.19 14.82
C GLN A 263 -38.90 3.27 16.05
N SER A 264 -38.89 1.96 15.82
CA SER A 264 -38.69 0.98 16.88
C SER A 264 -37.40 1.28 17.64
N ASN A 265 -37.47 1.21 18.97
CA ASN A 265 -36.31 1.41 19.84
C ASN A 265 -35.88 0.12 20.55
N LEU A 266 -36.44 -1.02 20.14
CA LEU A 266 -36.10 -2.30 20.74
C LEU A 266 -34.64 -2.65 20.47
N THR A 267 -33.99 -3.20 21.49
CA THR A 267 -32.63 -3.70 21.37
C THR A 267 -32.70 -5.10 20.78
N MET A 268 -32.19 -5.27 19.55
CA MET A 268 -32.10 -6.55 18.88
C MET A 268 -30.64 -6.97 18.78
N ILE A 269 -30.26 -8.05 19.45
CA ILE A 269 -28.86 -8.53 19.45
C ILE A 269 -28.79 -9.78 18.59
N VAL A 270 -27.99 -9.71 17.53
CA VAL A 270 -27.81 -10.82 16.59
C VAL A 270 -26.57 -11.62 16.95
N THR A 271 -26.72 -12.91 17.17
CA THR A 271 -25.64 -13.86 17.44
C THR A 271 -25.81 -15.11 16.58
N LYS A 272 -24.74 -15.89 16.39
CA LYS A 272 -24.86 -17.22 15.78
C LYS A 272 -25.77 -18.06 16.68
N ASP A 273 -26.75 -18.74 16.09
CA ASP A 273 -27.55 -19.68 16.86
C ASP A 273 -26.67 -20.80 17.45
N VAL A 274 -27.04 -21.27 18.64
CA VAL A 274 -26.34 -22.36 19.36
C VAL A 274 -27.33 -23.39 19.92
N SER A 275 -28.60 -23.31 19.52
CA SER A 275 -29.66 -24.18 20.04
C SER A 275 -29.46 -25.64 19.65
N SER A 276 -28.73 -25.92 18.57
CA SER A 276 -28.42 -27.27 18.11
C SER A 276 -27.03 -27.35 17.48
N PRO A 277 -26.04 -28.00 18.11
CA PRO A 277 -24.69 -28.12 17.53
C PRO A 277 -24.65 -28.73 16.11
N VAL A 278 -25.64 -29.58 15.78
CA VAL A 278 -25.73 -30.25 14.46
C VAL A 278 -26.40 -29.35 13.41
N LYS A 279 -27.32 -28.47 13.80
CA LYS A 279 -28.10 -27.62 12.86
C LYS A 279 -27.63 -26.18 12.82
N SER A 280 -26.95 -25.68 13.85
CA SER A 280 -26.58 -24.28 13.94
C SER A 280 -25.36 -23.96 13.07
N LYS A 281 -25.47 -22.95 12.20
CA LYS A 281 -24.42 -22.59 11.24
C LYS A 281 -24.38 -21.08 11.02
N ALA A 282 -23.20 -20.46 11.11
CA ALA A 282 -23.05 -19.08 10.67
C ALA A 282 -23.23 -19.06 9.14
N TRP A 283 -24.22 -18.30 8.66
CA TRP A 283 -24.61 -18.31 7.26
C TRP A 283 -24.17 -17.01 6.58
N PRO A 284 -23.45 -17.09 5.45
CA PRO A 284 -22.89 -15.91 4.78
C PRO A 284 -23.96 -15.23 3.91
N SER A 285 -25.00 -14.69 4.56
CA SER A 285 -26.02 -13.91 3.88
C SER A 285 -26.46 -12.73 4.73
N ASP A 286 -26.89 -11.68 4.03
CA ASP A 286 -27.50 -10.52 4.66
C ASP A 286 -29.01 -10.69 4.65
N TYR A 287 -29.69 -10.11 5.64
CA TYR A 287 -31.12 -10.30 5.83
C TYR A 287 -31.84 -8.99 6.14
N HIS A 288 -33.08 -8.89 5.67
CA HIS A 288 -34.06 -7.95 6.19
C HIS A 288 -35.15 -8.74 6.94
N ILE A 289 -35.47 -8.30 8.15
CA ILE A 289 -36.72 -8.68 8.84
C ILE A 289 -37.70 -7.53 8.65
N ILE A 290 -38.86 -7.81 8.07
CA ILE A 290 -39.85 -6.80 7.65
C ILE A 290 -41.15 -7.06 8.40
N TRP A 291 -41.69 -6.04 9.06
CA TRP A 291 -42.94 -6.13 9.83
C TRP A 291 -44.16 -5.69 9.01
N TYR A 292 -45.31 -6.30 9.29
CA TYR A 292 -46.58 -6.10 8.60
C TYR A 292 -47.72 -5.86 9.61
N ASP A 293 -48.85 -5.36 9.11
CA ASP A 293 -50.07 -5.06 9.86
C ASP A 293 -50.97 -6.28 10.11
N HIS A 294 -50.61 -7.44 9.56
CA HIS A 294 -51.32 -8.71 9.71
C HIS A 294 -50.35 -9.89 9.84
N GLU A 295 -50.87 -11.04 10.27
CA GLU A 295 -50.11 -12.30 10.31
C GLU A 295 -49.68 -12.71 8.88
N VAL A 296 -48.38 -12.83 8.65
CA VAL A 296 -47.82 -13.13 7.31
C VAL A 296 -47.09 -14.47 7.23
N ALA A 297 -46.80 -15.08 8.38
CA ALA A 297 -46.16 -16.39 8.46
C ALA A 297 -46.57 -17.15 9.73
N THR A 298 -46.36 -18.47 9.71
CA THR A 298 -46.46 -19.33 10.88
C THR A 298 -45.13 -20.05 11.03
N THR A 299 -44.53 -20.00 12.22
CA THR A 299 -43.20 -20.58 12.45
C THR A 299 -43.19 -22.09 12.27
N PRO A 300 -42.09 -22.68 11.76
CA PRO A 300 -42.11 -24.05 11.28
C PRO A 300 -42.20 -25.11 12.39
N PHE A 301 -41.64 -24.86 13.58
CA PHE A 301 -41.58 -25.83 14.68
C PHE A 301 -42.64 -25.54 15.76
N PHE A 302 -42.66 -24.35 16.33
CA PHE A 302 -43.58 -24.01 17.43
C PHE A 302 -44.98 -23.56 16.96
N LYS A 303 -45.17 -23.38 15.65
CA LYS A 303 -46.45 -22.99 15.03
C LYS A 303 -47.00 -21.67 15.56
N ILE A 304 -46.11 -20.73 15.89
CA ILE A 304 -46.46 -19.39 16.33
C ILE A 304 -46.77 -18.54 15.10
N LYS A 305 -47.87 -17.80 15.14
CA LYS A 305 -48.22 -16.87 14.07
C LYS A 305 -47.49 -15.55 14.26
N VAL A 306 -46.87 -15.05 13.21
CA VAL A 306 -46.04 -13.84 13.25
C VAL A 306 -46.43 -12.87 12.14
N ASN A 307 -46.28 -11.58 12.44
CA ASN A 307 -46.53 -10.48 11.51
C ASN A 307 -45.25 -9.97 10.83
N PHE A 308 -44.18 -10.77 10.78
CA PHE A 308 -42.95 -10.41 10.10
C PHE A 308 -42.48 -11.52 9.17
N LYS A 309 -41.64 -11.15 8.19
CA LYS A 309 -40.92 -12.07 7.30
C LYS A 309 -39.44 -11.72 7.26
N ALA A 310 -38.60 -12.73 7.11
CA ALA A 310 -37.19 -12.55 6.80
C ALA A 310 -36.94 -12.74 5.30
N VAL A 311 -36.13 -11.86 4.70
CA VAL A 311 -35.70 -11.92 3.30
C VAL A 311 -34.18 -12.03 3.29
N ASN A 312 -33.65 -13.06 2.64
CA ASN A 312 -32.23 -13.19 2.36
C ASN A 312 -31.89 -12.29 1.17
N LEU A 313 -31.07 -11.26 1.41
CA LEU A 313 -30.68 -10.29 0.38
C LEU A 313 -29.61 -10.82 -0.57
N THR A 314 -28.89 -11.87 -0.16
CA THR A 314 -27.85 -12.52 -0.96
C THR A 314 -28.45 -13.42 -2.04
N THR A 315 -29.51 -14.17 -1.72
CA THR A 315 -30.23 -15.01 -2.71
C THR A 315 -31.48 -14.34 -3.27
N GLN A 316 -31.93 -13.24 -2.67
CA GLN A 316 -33.18 -12.52 -3.00
C GLN A 316 -34.47 -13.32 -2.73
N ASP A 317 -34.42 -14.27 -1.79
CA ASP A 317 -35.55 -15.13 -1.45
C ASP A 317 -36.07 -14.87 -0.03
N THR A 318 -37.35 -15.18 0.20
CA THR A 318 -37.92 -15.19 1.56
C THR A 318 -37.44 -16.44 2.30
N VAL A 319 -37.01 -16.27 3.55
CA VAL A 319 -36.55 -17.37 4.41
C VAL A 319 -37.47 -17.54 5.62
N GLU A 320 -37.42 -18.73 6.22
CA GLU A 320 -38.23 -19.04 7.38
C GLU A 320 -37.60 -18.48 8.66
N THR A 321 -38.45 -18.25 9.66
CA THR A 321 -38.02 -17.85 11.01
C THR A 321 -38.75 -18.66 12.07
N GLU A 322 -38.08 -18.95 13.17
CA GLU A 322 -38.67 -19.51 14.38
C GLU A 322 -38.71 -18.49 15.52
N VAL A 323 -39.71 -18.59 16.39
CA VAL A 323 -39.79 -17.79 17.62
C VAL A 323 -39.59 -18.72 18.81
N PHE A 324 -38.51 -18.51 19.55
CA PHE A 324 -38.26 -19.16 20.83
C PHE A 324 -38.98 -18.37 21.92
N ASP A 325 -40.25 -18.71 22.09
CA ASP A 325 -41.16 -18.20 23.11
C ASP A 325 -40.74 -18.70 24.49
N LYS A 326 -40.06 -17.85 25.26
CA LYS A 326 -39.52 -18.20 26.59
C LYS A 326 -40.54 -17.96 27.69
N ASP A 327 -41.48 -17.06 27.48
CA ASP A 327 -42.52 -16.72 28.47
C ASP A 327 -43.81 -17.54 28.30
N GLY A 328 -43.93 -18.30 27.20
CA GLY A 328 -45.07 -19.18 26.90
C GLY A 328 -46.29 -18.42 26.37
N SER A 329 -46.11 -17.18 25.91
CA SER A 329 -47.19 -16.30 25.42
C SER A 329 -47.83 -16.76 24.11
N LYS A 330 -47.18 -17.66 23.36
CA LYS A 330 -47.54 -18.07 21.99
C LYS A 330 -47.53 -16.90 21.00
N SER A 331 -46.70 -15.91 21.25
CA SER A 331 -46.47 -14.73 20.41
C SER A 331 -44.99 -14.32 20.50
N LEU A 332 -44.57 -13.30 19.75
CA LEU A 332 -43.25 -12.70 19.94
C LEU A 332 -43.36 -11.58 20.98
N THR A 333 -42.78 -11.77 22.17
CA THR A 333 -42.74 -10.75 23.24
C THR A 333 -41.29 -10.42 23.62
N ILE A 334 -41.12 -9.36 24.41
CA ILE A 334 -39.80 -8.96 24.92
C ILE A 334 -39.24 -10.08 25.82
N GLY A 335 -38.04 -10.55 25.51
CA GLY A 335 -37.37 -11.67 26.18
C GLY A 335 -37.20 -12.88 25.27
N ASP A 336 -38.02 -12.99 24.23
CA ASP A 336 -37.95 -14.06 23.23
C ASP A 336 -36.80 -13.87 22.26
N ASP A 337 -36.58 -14.89 21.42
CA ASP A 337 -35.65 -14.79 20.31
C ASP A 337 -36.30 -15.19 19.00
N ILE A 338 -35.88 -14.51 17.92
CA ILE A 338 -36.16 -14.92 16.55
C ILE A 338 -34.94 -15.70 16.06
N VAL A 339 -35.14 -16.82 15.36
CA VAL A 339 -34.05 -17.55 14.69
C VAL A 339 -34.32 -17.63 13.21
N VAL A 340 -33.40 -17.15 12.39
CA VAL A 340 -33.46 -17.26 10.92
C VAL A 340 -33.09 -18.69 10.51
N ILE A 341 -33.85 -19.25 9.56
CA ILE A 341 -33.72 -20.63 9.10
C ILE A 341 -33.46 -20.66 7.61
N GLU A 342 -32.36 -21.31 7.23
CA GLU A 342 -32.00 -21.55 5.84
C GLU A 342 -32.28 -22.98 5.44
N ARG A 343 -32.91 -23.17 4.29
CA ARG A 343 -33.18 -24.50 3.73
C ARG A 343 -32.02 -24.93 2.85
N VAL A 344 -31.57 -26.17 3.03
CA VAL A 344 -30.54 -26.80 2.21
C VAL A 344 -31.11 -28.00 1.45
N ALA A 345 -30.35 -28.50 0.48
CA ALA A 345 -30.78 -29.62 -0.36
C ALA A 345 -31.26 -30.83 0.48
N GLY A 346 -32.26 -31.55 -0.03
CA GLY A 346 -32.78 -32.75 0.62
C GLY A 346 -33.72 -32.50 1.82
N ASN A 347 -34.39 -31.35 1.86
CA ASN A 347 -35.31 -30.94 2.93
C ASN A 347 -34.63 -30.71 4.30
N ASP A 348 -33.30 -30.59 4.32
CA ASP A 348 -32.53 -30.27 5.51
C ASP A 348 -32.51 -28.73 5.73
N PHE A 349 -32.12 -28.29 6.93
CA PHE A 349 -32.13 -26.88 7.31
C PHE A 349 -30.96 -26.51 8.23
N ARG A 350 -30.64 -25.21 8.30
CA ARG A 350 -29.71 -24.64 9.27
C ARG A 350 -30.38 -23.54 10.08
N LEU A 351 -30.09 -23.52 11.36
CA LEU A 351 -30.43 -22.42 12.26
C LEU A 351 -29.26 -21.43 12.21
N THR A 352 -29.51 -20.23 11.70
CA THR A 352 -28.40 -19.33 11.32
C THR A 352 -28.14 -18.29 12.39
N TRP A 353 -28.90 -17.20 12.35
CA TRP A 353 -28.75 -16.07 13.23
C TRP A 353 -29.90 -16.04 14.23
N ARG A 354 -29.56 -15.98 15.51
CA ARG A 354 -30.47 -15.78 16.63
C ARG A 354 -30.49 -14.31 16.99
N ILE A 355 -31.68 -13.72 17.00
CA ILE A 355 -31.91 -12.33 17.32
C ILE A 355 -32.69 -12.26 18.63
N SER A 356 -32.04 -11.80 19.70
CA SER A 356 -32.71 -11.56 20.97
C SER A 356 -33.56 -10.30 20.90
N TYR A 357 -34.84 -10.42 21.27
CA TYR A 357 -35.83 -9.35 21.20
C TYR A 357 -35.98 -8.70 22.58
N LEU A 358 -35.24 -7.62 22.83
CA LEU A 358 -35.06 -7.06 24.17
C LEU A 358 -35.64 -5.65 24.30
N GLN A 359 -35.88 -5.23 25.55
CA GLN A 359 -36.22 -3.84 25.87
C GLN A 359 -35.10 -2.88 25.41
N PRO A 360 -35.41 -1.62 25.01
CA PRO A 360 -34.41 -0.57 24.83
C PRO A 360 -33.41 -0.50 25.99
N ALA A 361 -32.13 -0.35 25.66
CA ALA A 361 -31.09 -0.11 26.66
C ALA A 361 -31.30 1.25 27.36
N GLY A 362 -31.15 1.27 28.69
CA GLY A 362 -31.23 2.48 29.50
C GLY A 362 -32.39 2.50 30.51
N ILE A 363 -32.21 3.22 31.61
CA ILE A 363 -33.21 3.29 32.68
C ILE A 363 -34.37 4.19 32.25
N GLY A 364 -35.60 3.70 32.41
CA GLY A 364 -36.83 4.47 32.17
C GLY A 364 -37.33 4.51 30.72
N TYR A 365 -36.60 3.92 29.77
CA TYR A 365 -37.03 3.85 28.37
C TYR A 365 -38.21 2.88 28.20
N GLN A 366 -39.28 3.38 27.58
CA GLN A 366 -40.45 2.58 27.23
C GLN A 366 -40.25 1.91 25.86
N PRO A 367 -40.58 0.61 25.73
CA PRO A 367 -40.54 -0.08 24.44
C PRO A 367 -41.45 0.57 23.40
N LYS A 368 -40.91 0.87 22.23
CA LYS A 368 -41.63 1.19 21.01
C LYS A 368 -41.49 0.00 20.08
N TYR A 369 -42.58 -0.75 19.92
CA TYR A 369 -42.59 -1.95 19.10
C TYR A 369 -42.53 -1.61 17.60
N PRO A 370 -41.96 -2.52 16.78
CA PRO A 370 -41.92 -2.35 15.33
C PRO A 370 -43.32 -2.19 14.76
N GLN A 371 -43.47 -1.23 13.86
CA GLN A 371 -44.72 -0.96 13.15
C GLN A 371 -44.70 -1.60 11.75
N PRO A 372 -45.86 -1.74 11.10
CA PRO A 372 -45.93 -2.20 9.71
C PRO A 372 -45.05 -1.34 8.80
N GLY A 373 -44.18 -1.98 8.02
CA GLY A 373 -43.19 -1.33 7.15
C GLY A 373 -41.81 -1.11 7.77
N ASP A 374 -41.65 -1.34 9.09
CA ASP A 374 -40.33 -1.29 9.73
C ASP A 374 -39.43 -2.42 9.21
N VAL A 375 -38.13 -2.14 9.11
CA VAL A 375 -37.12 -3.08 8.61
C VAL A 375 -35.93 -3.12 9.55
N TYR A 376 -35.62 -4.33 10.02
CA TYR A 376 -34.39 -4.63 10.75
C TYR A 376 -33.40 -5.33 9.81
N GLN A 377 -32.21 -4.76 9.67
CA GLN A 377 -31.16 -5.25 8.78
C GLN A 377 -30.10 -6.05 9.54
N ILE A 378 -29.66 -7.15 8.94
CA ILE A 378 -28.56 -7.99 9.41
C ILE A 378 -27.52 -8.09 8.30
N ASN A 379 -26.31 -7.61 8.57
CA ASN A 379 -25.18 -7.74 7.64
C ASN A 379 -24.12 -8.68 8.20
N THR A 380 -23.55 -9.49 7.32
CA THR A 380 -22.57 -10.52 7.64
C THR A 380 -21.27 -10.31 6.88
N LYS A 381 -20.16 -10.60 7.56
CA LYS A 381 -18.86 -10.78 6.96
C LYS A 381 -18.83 -12.05 6.12
N LYS A 382 -18.28 -11.95 4.90
CA LYS A 382 -18.22 -13.04 3.92
C LYS A 382 -16.84 -13.06 3.27
N GLN A 383 -16.27 -14.26 3.17
CA GLN A 383 -15.10 -14.49 2.34
C GLN A 383 -15.42 -14.17 0.88
N PHE A 384 -14.41 -13.84 0.08
CA PHE A 384 -14.58 -13.75 -1.37
C PHE A 384 -14.91 -15.11 -1.98
N ALA A 385 -15.96 -15.15 -2.79
CA ALA A 385 -16.40 -16.33 -3.54
C ALA A 385 -15.89 -16.29 -5.00
N SER A 386 -15.89 -17.44 -5.66
CA SER A 386 -15.69 -17.48 -7.11
C SER A 386 -16.76 -16.64 -7.82
N GLY A 387 -16.34 -15.69 -8.65
CA GLY A 387 -17.23 -14.73 -9.31
C GLY A 387 -17.25 -13.35 -8.65
N ASP A 388 -16.71 -13.22 -7.43
CA ASP A 388 -16.47 -11.92 -6.82
C ASP A 388 -15.35 -11.20 -7.55
N TYR A 389 -15.52 -9.90 -7.82
CA TYR A 389 -14.44 -9.07 -8.32
C TYR A 389 -14.55 -7.59 -7.94
N PHE A 390 -13.39 -6.95 -7.83
CA PHE A 390 -13.25 -5.50 -7.85
C PHE A 390 -12.89 -5.05 -9.26
N GLN A 391 -13.31 -3.84 -9.61
CA GLN A 391 -12.89 -3.15 -10.81
C GLN A 391 -12.60 -1.69 -10.49
N PHE A 392 -11.42 -1.22 -10.88
CA PHE A 392 -11.04 0.19 -10.78
C PHE A 392 -10.35 0.63 -12.05
N VAL A 393 -10.26 1.95 -12.24
CA VAL A 393 -9.64 2.61 -13.39
C VAL A 393 -8.54 3.52 -12.87
N THR A 394 -7.43 3.64 -13.60
CA THR A 394 -6.38 4.60 -13.26
C THR A 394 -6.55 5.91 -14.02
N LYS A 395 -6.32 7.02 -13.32
CA LYS A 395 -6.04 8.31 -13.93
C LYS A 395 -4.56 8.63 -13.74
N SER A 396 -3.91 9.01 -14.81
CA SER A 396 -2.50 9.39 -14.84
C SER A 396 -2.27 10.75 -14.18
N ALA A 397 -1.01 11.05 -13.86
CA ALA A 397 -0.62 12.38 -13.42
C ALA A 397 -0.89 13.40 -14.53
N THR A 398 -1.33 14.60 -14.15
CA THR A 398 -1.60 15.68 -15.12
C THR A 398 -1.10 17.03 -14.62
N VAL A 399 -1.17 18.05 -15.48
CA VAL A 399 -0.83 19.43 -15.14
C VAL A 399 -2.05 20.32 -15.32
N ASP A 400 -2.53 20.92 -14.23
CA ASP A 400 -3.55 21.96 -14.27
C ASP A 400 -2.92 23.33 -14.59
N LYS A 401 -3.38 23.97 -15.67
CA LYS A 401 -2.79 25.23 -16.16
C LYS A 401 -3.07 26.43 -15.25
N LEU A 402 -4.20 26.45 -14.56
CA LEU A 402 -4.55 27.56 -13.67
C LEU A 402 -3.74 27.49 -12.38
N LEU A 403 -3.60 26.29 -11.83
CA LEU A 403 -2.72 25.98 -10.70
C LEU A 403 -1.26 26.29 -11.08
N ALA A 404 -0.79 25.82 -12.24
CA ALA A 404 0.55 26.11 -12.74
C ALA A 404 0.83 27.61 -12.79
N LYS A 405 -0.12 28.40 -13.31
CA LYS A 405 0.00 29.85 -13.38
C LYS A 405 0.14 30.50 -12.00
N SER A 406 -0.61 30.00 -11.01
CA SER A 406 -0.52 30.50 -9.63
C SER A 406 0.79 30.12 -8.92
N GLN A 407 1.41 29.00 -9.33
CA GLN A 407 2.65 28.44 -8.77
C GLN A 407 3.91 28.93 -9.50
N MET A 408 3.81 29.66 -10.61
CA MET A 408 4.98 30.23 -11.29
C MET A 408 5.83 31.13 -10.37
N LYS A 409 5.22 31.72 -9.33
CA LYS A 409 5.92 32.52 -8.33
C LYS A 409 6.89 31.70 -7.44
N ASP A 410 6.71 30.39 -7.40
CA ASP A 410 7.50 29.46 -6.57
C ASP A 410 8.74 28.94 -7.33
N ILE A 411 8.89 29.32 -8.60
CA ILE A 411 10.09 29.03 -9.39
C ILE A 411 11.30 29.70 -8.74
N ASP A 412 12.33 28.89 -8.50
CA ASP A 412 13.59 29.33 -7.90
C ASP A 412 14.80 28.60 -8.50
N VAL A 413 15.99 29.04 -8.10
CA VAL A 413 17.29 28.47 -8.49
C VAL A 413 17.96 27.88 -7.28
N VAL A 414 18.47 26.66 -7.39
CA VAL A 414 19.21 25.99 -6.30
C VAL A 414 20.54 25.40 -6.79
N PRO A 415 21.64 25.55 -6.04
CA PRO A 415 21.80 26.47 -4.91
C PRO A 415 21.84 27.94 -5.39
N ASN A 416 21.31 28.84 -4.57
CA ASN A 416 21.39 30.28 -4.80
C ASN A 416 21.76 31.01 -3.49
N PRO A 417 22.96 31.62 -3.38
CA PRO A 417 23.98 31.71 -4.42
C PRO A 417 24.71 30.38 -4.66
N TYR A 418 25.16 30.16 -5.90
CA TYR A 418 26.13 29.10 -6.19
C TYR A 418 27.53 29.59 -5.80
N ILE A 419 28.21 28.84 -4.93
CA ILE A 419 29.57 29.16 -4.48
C ILE A 419 30.54 28.23 -5.19
N ALA A 420 31.35 28.79 -6.08
CA ALA A 420 32.38 28.04 -6.81
C ALA A 420 33.66 27.91 -5.97
N GLN A 421 34.28 26.74 -6.03
CA GLN A 421 35.61 26.50 -5.46
C GLN A 421 36.73 26.96 -6.41
N ALA A 422 37.95 27.02 -5.88
CA ALA A 422 39.11 27.34 -6.69
C ALA A 422 39.35 26.26 -7.75
N ARG A 423 39.67 26.67 -8.98
CA ARG A 423 39.93 25.75 -10.12
C ARG A 423 41.05 24.72 -9.88
N TRP A 424 41.94 24.95 -8.91
CA TRP A 424 43.05 24.05 -8.54
C TRP A 424 42.73 23.13 -7.36
N GLU A 425 41.58 23.30 -6.69
CA GLU A 425 41.06 22.27 -5.80
C GLU A 425 40.75 21.05 -6.66
N LYS A 426 41.28 19.88 -6.29
CA LYS A 426 41.07 18.66 -7.05
C LYS A 426 39.56 18.45 -7.18
N ARG A 427 39.10 18.09 -8.39
CA ARG A 427 37.78 17.48 -8.57
C ARG A 427 37.71 16.34 -7.56
N ASN A 428 36.93 16.50 -6.51
CA ASN A 428 36.87 15.54 -5.41
C ASN A 428 36.20 14.28 -5.95
N LEU A 429 37.02 13.32 -6.40
CA LEU A 429 36.53 12.01 -6.81
C LEU A 429 36.17 11.15 -5.59
N ASN A 430 36.75 11.43 -4.41
CA ASN A 430 36.69 10.55 -3.23
C ASN A 430 36.46 11.29 -1.89
N ALA A 431 35.73 12.41 -1.86
CA ALA A 431 35.39 13.08 -0.60
C ALA A 431 33.95 13.61 -0.63
N THR A 432 33.20 13.24 0.39
CA THR A 432 31.79 13.56 0.60
C THR A 432 31.51 15.07 0.47
N GLY A 433 30.68 15.43 -0.53
CA GLY A 433 30.07 16.77 -0.65
C GLY A 433 30.13 17.47 -2.02
N ARG A 434 28.97 18.06 -2.40
CA ARG A 434 28.62 19.02 -3.48
C ARG A 434 28.50 18.55 -4.94
N GLY A 435 28.74 17.28 -5.27
CA GLY A 435 28.36 16.72 -6.57
C GLY A 435 28.91 17.48 -7.79
N GLU A 436 28.20 17.41 -8.92
CA GLU A 436 28.58 18.06 -10.18
C GLU A 436 28.47 19.60 -10.10
N ARG A 437 29.31 20.31 -10.88
CA ARG A 437 29.17 21.77 -11.06
C ARG A 437 27.90 22.09 -11.85
N ARG A 438 26.80 22.35 -11.15
CA ARG A 438 25.52 22.75 -11.73
C ARG A 438 24.67 23.61 -10.78
N ILE A 439 23.69 24.28 -11.36
CA ILE A 439 22.51 24.83 -10.65
C ILE A 439 21.25 24.27 -11.30
N ASP A 440 20.18 24.19 -10.54
CA ASP A 440 18.89 23.68 -10.98
C ASP A 440 17.83 24.79 -10.88
N PHE A 441 17.02 24.95 -11.93
CA PHE A 441 15.80 25.74 -11.88
C PHE A 441 14.66 24.79 -11.51
N ILE A 442 13.96 25.06 -10.41
CA ILE A 442 12.96 24.16 -9.80
C ILE A 442 11.55 24.76 -9.85
N HIS A 443 10.53 23.92 -9.62
CA HIS A 443 9.09 24.25 -9.72
C HIS A 443 8.68 24.82 -11.09
N LEU A 444 9.39 24.42 -12.14
CA LEU A 444 9.09 24.85 -13.50
C LEU A 444 7.80 24.20 -14.00
N PRO A 445 7.04 24.87 -14.88
CA PRO A 445 6.02 24.21 -15.69
C PRO A 445 6.62 23.07 -16.53
N ALA A 446 5.83 22.03 -16.78
CA ALA A 446 6.28 20.81 -17.47
C ALA A 446 6.96 21.10 -18.82
N THR A 447 6.40 22.03 -19.60
CA THR A 447 7.00 22.55 -20.85
C THR A 447 7.24 24.05 -20.72
N CYS A 448 8.51 24.48 -20.81
CA CYS A 448 8.89 25.90 -20.76
C CYS A 448 10.29 26.16 -21.33
N THR A 449 10.57 27.44 -21.63
CA THR A 449 11.91 27.92 -21.98
C THR A 449 12.47 28.75 -20.83
N VAL A 450 13.68 28.45 -20.38
CA VAL A 450 14.44 29.25 -19.41
C VAL A 450 15.56 29.99 -20.15
N ARG A 451 15.53 31.33 -20.12
CA ARG A 451 16.59 32.18 -20.69
C ARG A 451 17.36 32.86 -19.57
N ILE A 452 18.67 32.78 -19.63
CA ILE A 452 19.58 33.33 -18.62
C ILE A 452 20.28 34.57 -19.20
N PHE A 453 20.28 35.66 -18.46
CA PHE A 453 20.85 36.94 -18.86
C PHE A 453 21.82 37.48 -17.80
N THR A 454 22.79 38.25 -18.24
CA THR A 454 23.54 39.15 -17.35
C THR A 454 22.65 40.31 -16.88
N VAL A 455 23.04 41.03 -15.81
CA VAL A 455 22.32 42.25 -15.37
C VAL A 455 22.22 43.35 -16.43
N ASN A 456 23.08 43.31 -17.45
CA ASN A 456 23.08 44.24 -18.58
C ASN A 456 22.14 43.79 -19.72
N GLY A 457 21.46 42.65 -19.58
CA GLY A 457 20.51 42.12 -20.57
C GLY A 457 21.13 41.26 -21.68
N ASN A 458 22.42 40.96 -21.63
CA ASN A 458 23.05 40.04 -22.60
C ASN A 458 22.64 38.59 -22.31
N LEU A 459 22.20 37.86 -23.34
CA LEU A 459 21.84 36.44 -23.25
C LEU A 459 23.09 35.59 -22.99
N VAL A 460 22.99 34.66 -22.04
CA VAL A 460 24.07 33.79 -21.58
C VAL A 460 23.82 32.34 -21.97
N LYS A 461 22.58 31.87 -21.80
CA LYS A 461 22.15 30.51 -22.13
C LYS A 461 20.65 30.44 -22.33
N THR A 462 20.20 29.58 -23.25
CA THR A 462 18.80 29.16 -23.33
C THR A 462 18.70 27.67 -23.02
N LEU A 463 17.74 27.30 -22.17
CA LEU A 463 17.42 25.92 -21.79
C LEU A 463 15.97 25.66 -22.18
N GLU A 464 15.73 24.61 -22.95
CA GLU A 464 14.39 24.17 -23.32
C GLU A 464 14.01 22.97 -22.45
N LYS A 465 12.85 23.07 -21.80
CA LYS A 465 12.29 22.00 -20.98
C LYS A 465 11.02 21.48 -21.65
N ASP A 466 11.01 20.17 -21.88
CA ASP A 466 9.82 19.43 -22.29
C ASP A 466 9.80 18.11 -21.52
N GLY A 467 9.08 18.08 -20.40
CA GLY A 467 9.03 16.95 -19.48
C GLY A 467 7.60 16.60 -19.07
N GLY A 468 7.48 15.57 -18.23
CA GLY A 468 6.19 15.12 -17.69
C GLY A 468 5.73 15.95 -16.47
N PRO A 469 4.53 15.65 -15.94
CA PRO A 469 3.98 16.31 -14.74
C PRO A 469 4.86 16.17 -13.50
N GLU A 470 5.58 15.05 -13.37
CA GLU A 470 6.49 14.77 -12.25
C GLU A 470 7.81 15.56 -12.33
N ASP A 471 8.13 16.15 -13.49
CA ASP A 471 9.40 16.81 -13.74
C ASP A 471 9.20 18.33 -13.75
N GLY A 472 9.56 18.98 -12.64
CA GLY A 472 9.58 20.44 -12.49
C GLY A 472 10.97 21.04 -12.47
N THR A 473 12.01 20.31 -12.90
CA THR A 473 13.40 20.76 -12.77
C THR A 473 14.12 20.80 -14.12
N ILE A 474 15.02 21.76 -14.32
CA ILE A 474 16.03 21.71 -15.38
C ILE A 474 17.39 22.17 -14.86
N SER A 475 18.43 21.40 -15.17
CA SER A 475 19.80 21.68 -14.72
C SER A 475 20.59 22.51 -15.72
N TRP A 476 21.45 23.39 -15.21
CA TRP A 476 22.46 24.11 -15.97
C TRP A 476 23.86 23.86 -15.41
N ASN A 477 24.76 23.34 -16.23
CA ASN A 477 26.16 23.07 -15.90
C ASN A 477 27.07 24.31 -15.83
N LEU A 478 26.49 25.51 -15.82
CA LEU A 478 27.19 26.80 -15.81
C LEU A 478 28.08 27.06 -17.03
N VAL A 479 27.82 26.37 -18.15
CA VAL A 479 28.47 26.63 -19.44
C VAL A 479 27.55 27.49 -20.30
N THR A 480 28.07 28.63 -20.76
CA THR A 480 27.38 29.58 -21.64
C THR A 480 27.14 29.00 -23.04
N GLU A 481 26.33 29.67 -23.85
CA GLU A 481 26.06 29.25 -25.24
C GLU A 481 27.34 29.13 -26.08
N ASP A 482 28.33 29.98 -25.83
CA ASP A 482 29.62 30.00 -26.53
C ASP A 482 30.61 28.93 -26.01
N GLY A 483 30.17 28.05 -25.10
CA GLY A 483 31.01 26.98 -24.54
C GLY A 483 31.99 27.43 -23.46
N MET A 484 31.91 28.68 -23.00
CA MET A 484 32.73 29.21 -21.91
C MET A 484 32.05 29.04 -20.55
N ASP A 485 32.85 28.98 -19.49
CA ASP A 485 32.34 29.05 -18.11
C ASP A 485 31.63 30.37 -17.84
N ALA A 486 30.48 30.31 -17.19
CA ALA A 486 29.80 31.50 -16.68
C ALA A 486 30.68 32.23 -15.65
N ALA A 487 30.75 33.55 -15.78
CA ALA A 487 31.49 34.42 -14.86
C ALA A 487 30.81 34.52 -13.48
N PHE A 488 31.57 34.94 -12.46
CA PHE A 488 30.97 35.29 -11.17
C PHE A 488 30.21 36.60 -11.29
N GLY A 489 29.02 36.65 -10.71
CA GLY A 489 28.15 37.83 -10.78
C GLY A 489 26.68 37.51 -10.52
N LEU A 490 25.87 38.55 -10.63
CA LEU A 490 24.41 38.45 -10.58
C LEU A 490 23.86 38.17 -11.98
N TYR A 491 22.89 37.28 -12.06
CA TYR A 491 22.18 36.89 -13.27
C TYR A 491 20.68 37.06 -13.09
N ILE A 492 19.99 37.28 -14.20
CA ILE A 492 18.53 37.31 -14.29
C ILE A 492 18.12 36.12 -15.14
N TYR A 493 17.06 35.42 -14.75
CA TYR A 493 16.46 34.39 -15.58
C TYR A 493 15.01 34.75 -15.91
N HIS A 494 14.59 34.37 -17.11
CA HIS A 494 13.23 34.51 -17.62
C HIS A 494 12.71 33.12 -17.97
N VAL A 495 11.60 32.73 -17.36
CA VAL A 495 10.86 31.51 -17.70
C VAL A 495 9.66 31.90 -18.52
N LYS A 496 9.49 31.25 -19.68
CA LYS A 496 8.31 31.39 -20.53
C LYS A 496 7.66 30.04 -20.73
N ALA A 497 6.42 29.90 -20.26
CA ALA A 497 5.65 28.66 -20.35
C ALA A 497 4.39 28.88 -21.22
N PRO A 498 4.32 28.25 -22.41
CA PRO A 498 3.19 28.41 -23.31
C PRO A 498 1.83 28.09 -22.66
N GLY A 499 0.89 29.04 -22.70
CA GLY A 499 -0.45 28.86 -22.13
C GLY A 499 -0.53 28.92 -20.60
N VAL A 500 0.58 29.12 -19.90
CA VAL A 500 0.64 29.27 -18.44
C VAL A 500 0.99 30.71 -18.06
N GLY A 501 2.14 31.21 -18.52
CA GLY A 501 2.60 32.57 -18.22
C GLY A 501 4.11 32.78 -18.38
N GLU A 502 4.61 33.86 -17.80
CA GLU A 502 6.03 34.21 -17.75
C GLU A 502 6.44 34.56 -16.32
N HIS A 503 7.68 34.24 -15.94
CA HIS A 503 8.27 34.55 -14.64
C HIS A 503 9.69 35.08 -14.80
N ILE A 504 10.10 35.99 -13.91
CA ILE A 504 11.45 36.55 -13.90
C ILE A 504 11.99 36.44 -12.48
N GLY A 505 13.20 35.91 -12.35
CA GLY A 505 13.92 35.86 -11.08
C GLY A 505 15.40 36.18 -11.25
N LYS A 506 16.15 36.06 -10.17
CA LYS A 506 17.58 36.38 -10.11
C LYS A 506 18.34 35.34 -9.29
N PHE A 507 19.60 35.12 -9.64
CA PHE A 507 20.50 34.27 -8.88
C PHE A 507 21.93 34.81 -8.96
N ALA A 508 22.79 34.40 -8.02
CA ALA A 508 24.18 34.83 -7.99
C ALA A 508 25.14 33.64 -8.08
N LEU A 509 26.21 33.83 -8.85
CA LEU A 509 27.38 32.97 -8.88
C LEU A 509 28.52 33.70 -8.16
N ILE A 510 29.00 33.15 -7.06
CA ILE A 510 30.06 33.76 -6.23
C ILE A 510 31.22 32.80 -6.05
N LYS A 511 32.37 33.35 -5.64
CA LYS A 511 33.61 32.61 -5.39
C LYS A 511 34.05 32.80 -3.95
#